data_AF-A0A369UH08-F1
#
_entry.id   AF-A0A369UH08-F1
#
_cell.length_a   1.000
_cell.length_b   1.000
_cell.length_c   1.000
_cell.angle_alpha   90.00
_cell.angle_beta   90.00
_cell.angle_gamma   90.00
#
_symmetry.space_group_name_H-M   'P 1'
#
loop_
_entity.id
_entity.type
_entity.pdbx_description
1 polymer ?
#
loop_
_entity_poly.entity_id
_entity_poly.type
_entity_poly.pdbx_seq_one_letter_code
_entity_poly.pdbx_strand_id
1 'polypeptide(L)' 'MPVSKGEHFAQRDIYIDYSFEEVMFRCDHVTGSIFRRFYGEGESAKPVPHDNHLFNHALLYGDEITSEQYEQGKERS' A
#
# COMPACT_ATOMS: atom_id res chain seq x y z
N MET A 1 -8.77 14.33 8.65
CA MET A 1 -8.93 13.57 9.92
C MET A 1 -7.98 12.39 9.83
N PRO A 2 -7.14 12.12 10.84
CA PRO A 2 -6.19 11.02 10.77
C PRO A 2 -6.96 9.70 10.82
N VAL A 3 -6.74 8.84 9.84
CA VAL A 3 -7.34 7.50 9.77
C VAL A 3 -6.71 6.66 10.89
N SER A 4 -7.47 6.39 11.95
CA SER A 4 -7.03 5.56 13.06
C SER A 4 -6.73 4.13 12.56
N LYS A 5 -5.46 3.75 12.63
CA LYS A 5 -4.85 2.47 12.17
C LYS A 5 -5.48 1.15 12.66
N GLY A 6 -6.54 1.18 13.46
CA GLY A 6 -7.02 -0.01 14.18
C GLY A 6 -8.10 -0.80 13.47
N GLU A 7 -9.24 -0.16 13.15
CA GLU A 7 -10.46 -0.90 12.80
C GLU A 7 -10.66 -1.11 11.30
N HIS A 8 -10.13 -0.22 10.45
CA HIS A 8 -10.23 -0.38 8.99
C HIS A 8 -9.27 -1.45 8.43
N PHE A 9 -8.13 -1.65 9.08
CA PHE A 9 -7.11 -2.63 8.65
C PHE A 9 -7.53 -4.08 8.87
N ALA A 10 -8.56 -4.33 9.67
CA ALA A 10 -8.99 -5.69 10.04
C ALA A 10 -10.17 -6.22 9.23
N GLN A 11 -10.83 -5.38 8.42
CA GLN A 11 -12.10 -5.76 7.76
C GLN A 11 -12.00 -5.87 6.23
N ARG A 12 -10.97 -5.27 5.61
CA ARG A 12 -10.81 -5.27 4.15
C ARG A 12 -9.34 -5.09 3.77
N ASP A 13 -8.99 -5.55 2.57
CA ASP A 13 -7.70 -5.27 1.97
C ASP A 13 -7.58 -3.77 1.68
N ILE A 14 -6.46 -3.18 2.08
CA ILE A 14 -6.20 -1.75 1.92
C ILE A 14 -5.13 -1.57 0.86
N TYR A 15 -5.40 -0.72 -0.12
CA TYR A 15 -4.47 -0.38 -1.17
C TYR A 15 -4.13 1.10 -1.05
N ILE A 16 -2.84 1.41 -1.02
CA ILE A 16 -2.34 2.77 -0.82
C ILE A 16 -1.42 3.11 -1.98
N ASP A 17 -1.69 4.19 -2.66
CA ASP A 17 -0.83 4.77 -3.67
C ASP A 17 0.04 5.86 -3.06
N TYR A 18 1.35 5.70 -3.20
CA TYR A 18 2.31 6.70 -2.78
C TYR A 18 3.10 7.19 -4.00
N SER A 19 2.47 8.12 -4.73
CA SER A 19 3.01 8.72 -5.95
C SER A 19 4.37 9.41 -5.74
N PHE A 20 4.71 9.83 -4.51
CA PHE A 20 5.98 10.50 -4.22
C PHE A 20 7.21 9.59 -4.34
N GLU A 21 7.10 8.33 -3.89
CA GLU A 21 8.14 7.31 -4.09
C GLU A 21 7.78 6.34 -5.24
N GLU A 22 6.79 6.72 -6.06
CA GLU A 22 6.32 5.92 -7.20
C GLU A 22 6.02 4.46 -6.80
N VAL A 23 5.34 4.27 -5.66
CA VAL A 23 5.12 2.96 -5.06
C VAL A 23 3.68 2.81 -4.56
N MET A 24 3.11 1.63 -4.74
CA MET A 24 1.83 1.24 -4.19
C MET A 24 2.04 0.21 -3.09
N PHE A 25 1.20 0.21 -2.08
CA PHE A 25 1.16 -0.79 -1.01
C PHE A 25 -0.17 -1.52 -1.03
N ARG A 26 -0.12 -2.83 -0.80
CA ARG A 26 -1.28 -3.67 -0.52
C ARG A 26 -1.15 -4.23 0.88
N CYS A 27 -2.06 -3.90 1.77
CA CYS A 27 -2.18 -4.52 3.08
C CYS A 27 -3.20 -5.64 2.99
N ASP A 28 -2.72 -6.88 3.07
CA ASP A 28 -3.56 -8.07 3.15
C ASP A 28 -4.05 -8.23 4.59
N HIS A 29 -5.34 -8.02 4.83
CA HIS A 29 -5.90 -8.05 6.18
C HIS A 29 -6.00 -9.48 6.74
N VAL A 30 -6.08 -10.49 5.86
CA VAL A 30 -6.23 -11.90 6.23
C VAL A 30 -4.94 -12.46 6.84
N THR A 31 -3.81 -12.15 6.23
CA THR A 31 -2.48 -12.59 6.68
C THR A 31 -1.75 -11.54 7.51
N GLY A 32 -2.21 -10.28 7.48
CA GLY A 32 -1.50 -9.13 8.03
C GLY A 32 -0.25 -8.75 7.24
N SER A 33 -0.06 -9.31 6.04
CA SER A 33 1.13 -9.07 5.22
C SER A 33 0.98 -7.81 4.39
N ILE A 34 2.02 -6.98 4.38
CA ILE A 34 2.07 -5.77 3.55
C ILE A 34 2.91 -6.07 2.33
N PHE A 35 2.36 -5.93 1.14
CA PHE A 35 3.08 -6.00 -0.13
C PHE A 35 3.28 -4.60 -0.67
N ARG A 36 4.34 -4.42 -1.46
CA ARG A 36 4.58 -3.17 -2.19
C ARG A 36 4.81 -3.45 -3.65
N ARG A 37 4.40 -2.55 -4.51
CA ARG A 37 4.55 -2.61 -5.96
C ARG A 37 5.04 -1.26 -6.45
N PHE A 38 6.24 -1.21 -7.00
CA PHE A 38 6.76 0.01 -7.61
C PHE A 38 6.13 0.24 -8.98
N TYR A 39 6.03 1.48 -9.41
CA TYR A 39 5.52 1.83 -10.73
C TYR A 39 6.46 1.32 -11.81
N GLY A 40 5.91 0.74 -12.87
CA GLY A 40 6.68 0.08 -13.93
C GLY A 40 7.37 -1.23 -13.51
N GLU A 41 7.33 -1.61 -12.23
CA GLU A 41 7.82 -2.89 -11.72
C GLU A 41 6.67 -3.80 -11.24
N GLY A 42 6.99 -5.08 -11.05
CA GLY A 42 6.07 -6.05 -10.47
C GLY A 42 5.89 -5.85 -8.97
N GLU A 43 4.86 -6.52 -8.40
CA GLU A 43 4.72 -6.64 -6.96
C GLU A 43 5.99 -7.28 -6.36
N SER A 44 6.53 -6.67 -5.31
CA SER A 44 7.65 -7.24 -4.56
C SER A 44 7.22 -8.56 -3.96
N ALA A 45 7.92 -9.64 -4.31
CA ALA A 45 7.69 -10.97 -3.74
C ALA A 45 7.95 -11.04 -2.23
N LYS A 46 8.62 -10.03 -1.65
CA LYS A 46 8.91 -9.94 -0.22
C LYS A 46 7.89 -9.03 0.47
N PRO A 47 7.18 -9.52 1.49
CA PRO A 47 6.35 -8.67 2.31
C PRO A 47 7.22 -7.65 3.06
N VAL A 48 6.67 -6.46 3.20
CA VAL A 48 7.24 -5.33 3.90
C VAL A 48 6.94 -5.48 5.39
N PRO A 49 7.93 -5.33 6.28
CA PRO A 49 7.67 -5.31 7.70
C PRO A 49 6.80 -4.12 8.09
N HIS A 50 5.93 -4.33 9.07
CA HIS A 50 5.01 -3.33 9.64
C HIS A 50 5.73 -2.09 10.20
N ASP A 51 7.01 -2.25 10.55
CA ASP A 51 7.89 -1.20 11.06
C ASP A 51 8.53 -0.33 9.95
N ASN A 52 8.20 -0.58 8.68
CA ASN A 52 8.85 0.13 7.58
C ASN A 52 8.43 1.62 7.55
N HIS A 53 9.41 2.52 7.58
CA HIS A 53 9.23 3.96 7.44
C HIS A 53 8.44 4.35 6.19
N LEU A 54 8.70 3.66 5.07
CA LEU A 54 8.00 3.84 3.80
C LEU A 54 6.49 3.60 3.93
N PHE A 55 6.09 2.55 4.67
CA PHE A 55 4.68 2.25 4.89
C PHE A 55 4.03 3.32 5.78
N ASN A 56 4.72 3.75 6.84
CA ASN A 56 4.24 4.86 7.67
C ASN A 56 4.08 6.16 6.88
N HIS A 57 4.98 6.45 5.94
CA HIS A 57 4.85 7.61 5.06
C HIS A 57 3.69 7.46 4.09
N ALA A 58 3.54 6.30 3.45
CA ALA A 58 2.40 6.03 2.58
C ALA A 58 1.06 6.12 3.33
N LEU A 59 1.01 5.72 4.60
CA LEU A 59 -0.18 5.88 5.42
C LEU A 59 -0.51 7.33 5.78
N LEU A 60 0.50 8.19 5.88
CA LEU A 60 0.33 9.60 6.26
C LEU A 60 0.12 10.52 5.05
N TYR A 61 0.77 10.20 3.93
CA TYR A 61 0.89 11.06 2.76
C TYR A 61 0.45 10.37 1.46
N GLY A 62 0.20 9.07 1.48
CA GLY A 62 -0.36 8.34 0.34
C GLY A 62 -1.87 8.45 0.29
N ASP A 63 -2.42 8.09 -0.87
CA ASP A 63 -3.84 8.05 -1.15
C ASP A 63 -4.36 6.61 -1.07
N GLU A 64 -5.49 6.39 -0.40
CA GLU A 64 -6.17 5.09 -0.46
C GLU A 64 -6.74 4.92 -1.88
N ILE A 65 -6.32 3.86 -2.56
CA ILE A 65 -6.80 3.49 -3.89
C ILE A 65 -7.65 2.21 -3.82
N THR A 66 -8.32 1.91 -4.92
CA THR A 66 -9.05 0.65 -5.09
C THR A 66 -8.13 -0.49 -5.53
N SER A 67 -8.59 -1.73 -5.34
CA SER A 67 -7.89 -2.92 -5.83
C SER A 67 -7.66 -2.86 -7.35
N GLU A 68 -8.65 -2.39 -8.11
CA GLU A 68 -8.55 -2.22 -9.57
C GLU A 68 -7.39 -1.30 -9.97
N GLN A 69 -7.20 -0.18 -9.27
CA GLN A 69 -6.09 0.74 -9.53
C GLN A 69 -4.73 0.10 -9.20
N TYR A 70 -4.66 -0.69 -8.13
CA TYR A 70 -3.44 -1.42 -7.77
C TYR A 70 -3.10 -2.52 -8.78
N GLU A 71 -4.11 -3.22 -9.29
CA GLU A 71 -3.98 -4.28 -10.28
C GLU A 71 -3.56 -3.72 -11.65
N GLN A 72 -4.22 -2.65 -12.09
CA GLN A 72 -3.86 -1.89 -13.29
C GLN A 72 -2.38 -1.46 -13.23
N GLY A 73 -1.95 -1.05 -12.04
CA GLY A 73 -0.63 -0.53 -11.80
C GLY A 73 -0.44 0.84 -12.46
N LYS A 74 0.66 1.50 -12.13
CA LYS A 74 1.06 2.76 -12.75
C LYS A 74 2.37 2.58 -13.49
N GLU A 75 2.44 3.21 -14.66
CA GLU A 75 3.67 3.31 -15.43
C GLU A 75 4.54 4.42 -14.84
N ARG A 76 5.86 4.18 -14.81
CA ARG A 76 6.83 5.21 -14.43
C ARG A 76 6.92 6.20 -15.60
N SER A 77 6.44 7.43 -15.40
CA SER A 77 6.32 8.42 -16.48
C SER A 77 7.50 9.37 -16.57
#